data_AF-A0A959HRL4-F1
#
_entry.id   AF-A0A959HRL4-F1
#
_cell.length_a   1.000
_cell.length_b   1.000
_cell.length_c   1.000
_cell.angle_alpha   90.00
_cell.angle_beta   90.00
_cell.angle_gamma   90.00
#
_symmetry.space_group_name_H-M   'P 1'
#
loop_
_entity.id
_entity.type
_entity.pdbx_description
1 polymer ?
#
loop_
_entity_poly.entity_id
_entity_poly.type
_entity_poly.pdbx_seq_one_letter_code
_entity_poly.pdbx_strand_id
1 'polypeptide(L)'
;GYSQPAARNDIQTLGRTALGTFTVGVESFKMGGYISDHDALIAKKVAFAICGGDLSMPTKVSEQYLLDLEREAFLSLCGEKKTLERIQHMLQTGKPLRN
;
A
#
# COMPACT_ATOMS: atom_id res chain seq x y z
N GLY A 1 1.32 28.37 -12.27
CA GLY A 1 0.71 27.03 -12.48
C GLY A 1 1.67 25.98 -11.99
N TYR A 2 1.17 24.82 -11.57
CA TYR A 2 2.02 23.67 -11.28
C TYR A 2 2.58 23.11 -12.59
N SER A 3 3.90 22.92 -12.67
CA SER A 3 4.56 22.24 -13.80
C SER A 3 5.06 20.90 -13.29
N GLN A 4 4.58 19.81 -13.88
CA GLN A 4 4.99 18.48 -13.48
C GLN A 4 6.47 18.23 -13.84
N PRO A 5 7.30 17.71 -12.91
CA PRO A 5 8.66 17.30 -13.22
C PRO A 5 8.69 16.12 -14.19
N ALA A 6 9.81 15.93 -14.88
CA ALA A 6 9.98 14.82 -15.81
C ALA A 6 9.95 13.48 -15.06
N ALA A 7 9.19 12.53 -15.61
CA ALA A 7 9.02 11.21 -15.01
C ALA A 7 10.35 10.45 -14.95
N ARG A 8 10.63 9.84 -13.80
CA ARG A 8 11.86 9.07 -13.57
C ARG A 8 11.77 7.65 -14.11
N ASN A 9 12.91 7.10 -14.53
CA ASN A 9 13.02 5.71 -15.02
C ASN A 9 14.07 4.87 -14.26
N ASP A 10 14.57 5.40 -13.15
CA ASP A 10 15.73 4.90 -12.42
C ASP A 10 15.40 4.50 -10.99
N ILE A 11 14.13 4.28 -10.66
CA ILE A 11 13.69 4.00 -9.29
C ILE A 11 13.99 2.53 -8.96
N GLN A 12 14.82 2.30 -7.95
CA GLN A 12 15.18 0.96 -7.51
C GLN A 12 14.10 0.37 -6.61
N THR A 13 13.55 -0.77 -7.01
CA THR A 13 12.66 -1.60 -6.20
C THR A 13 13.41 -2.82 -5.69
N LEU A 14 12.95 -3.38 -4.57
CA LEU A 14 13.62 -4.50 -3.90
C LEU A 14 13.01 -5.87 -4.25
N GLY A 15 11.85 -5.89 -4.89
CA GLY A 15 11.17 -7.12 -5.32
C GLY A 15 10.71 -8.03 -4.17
N ARG A 16 10.56 -9.31 -4.49
CA ARG A 16 9.87 -10.31 -3.66
C ARG A 16 10.55 -10.58 -2.32
N THR A 17 11.87 -10.44 -2.24
CA THR A 17 12.61 -10.61 -0.98
C THR A 17 12.15 -9.59 0.06
N ALA A 18 12.08 -8.31 -0.32
CA ALA A 18 11.60 -7.27 0.59
C ALA A 18 10.11 -7.43 0.90
N LEU A 19 9.30 -7.82 -0.09
CA LEU A 19 7.88 -8.10 0.11
C LEU A 19 7.66 -9.20 1.17
N GLY A 20 8.49 -10.24 1.16
CA GLY A 20 8.50 -11.29 2.18
C GLY A 20 8.78 -10.74 3.57
N THR A 21 9.82 -9.90 3.71
CA THR A 21 10.15 -9.24 4.98
C THR A 21 9.00 -8.37 5.50
N PHE A 22 8.38 -7.56 4.64
CA PHE A 22 7.22 -6.76 5.03
C PHE A 22 6.05 -7.63 5.46
N THR A 23 5.78 -8.72 4.74
CA THR A 23 4.68 -9.64 5.07
C THR A 23 4.88 -10.26 6.45
N VAL A 24 6.09 -10.72 6.77
CA VAL A 24 6.43 -11.25 8.10
C VAL A 24 6.26 -10.17 9.18
N GLY A 25 6.70 -8.93 8.90
CA GLY A 25 6.53 -7.81 9.83
C GLY A 25 5.05 -7.51 10.11
N VAL A 26 4.22 -7.47 9.07
CA VAL A 26 2.77 -7.25 9.20
C VAL A 26 2.10 -8.36 9.99
N GLU A 27 2.42 -9.62 9.72
CA GLU A 27 1.91 -10.75 10.49
C GLU A 27 2.34 -10.69 11.95
N SER A 28 3.59 -10.28 12.22
CA SER A 28 4.08 -10.10 13.59
C SER A 28 3.29 -9.03 14.35
N PHE A 29 2.99 -7.89 13.71
CA PHE A 29 2.17 -6.85 14.32
C PHE A 29 0.73 -7.31 14.55
N LYS A 30 0.19 -8.08 13.62
CA LYS A 30 -1.16 -8.66 13.73
C LYS A 30 -1.23 -9.66 14.89
N MET A 31 -0.29 -10.59 14.97
CA MET A 31 -0.20 -11.58 16.05
C MET A 31 0.04 -10.90 17.41
N GLY A 32 0.79 -9.80 17.44
CA GLY A 32 0.99 -8.97 18.63
C GLY A 32 -0.22 -8.12 19.03
N GLY A 33 -1.30 -8.12 18.25
CA GLY A 33 -2.51 -7.34 18.53
C GLY A 33 -2.36 -5.82 18.31
N TYR A 34 -1.30 -5.38 17.63
CA TYR A 34 -1.04 -3.96 17.39
C TYR A 34 -1.84 -3.37 16.23
N ILE A 35 -2.29 -4.23 15.30
CA ILE A 35 -3.05 -3.85 14.10
C ILE A 35 -4.27 -4.75 13.93
N SER A 36 -5.34 -4.22 13.33
CA SER A 36 -6.51 -5.03 12.94
C SER A 36 -6.24 -5.86 11.69
N ASP A 37 -7.13 -6.79 11.38
CA ASP A 37 -7.11 -7.53 10.11
C ASP A 37 -7.13 -6.60 8.89
N HIS A 38 -7.86 -5.48 8.99
CA HIS A 38 -7.98 -4.52 7.89
C HIS A 38 -6.70 -3.70 7.73
N ASP A 39 -6.11 -3.27 8.85
CA ASP A 39 -4.81 -2.59 8.84
C ASP A 39 -3.73 -3.52 8.24
N ALA A 40 -3.78 -4.82 8.52
CA ALA A 40 -2.88 -5.81 7.91
C ALA A 40 -3.12 -5.95 6.38
N LEU A 41 -4.37 -5.94 5.92
CA LEU A 41 -4.71 -5.95 4.49
C LEU A 41 -4.13 -4.72 3.77
N ILE A 42 -4.33 -3.53 4.35
CA ILE A 42 -3.82 -2.27 3.80
C ILE A 42 -2.28 -2.30 3.77
N ALA A 43 -1.63 -2.70 4.86
CA ALA A 43 -0.19 -2.76 4.96
C ALA A 43 0.44 -3.69 3.91
N LYS A 44 -0.20 -4.84 3.62
CA LYS A 44 0.25 -5.75 2.56
C LYS A 44 0.14 -5.14 1.17
N LYS A 45 -0.94 -4.40 0.87
CA LYS A 45 -1.12 -3.70 -0.40
C LYS A 45 -0.08 -2.59 -0.59
N VAL A 46 0.20 -1.83 0.46
CA VAL A 46 1.26 -0.81 0.46
C VAL A 46 2.63 -1.44 0.25
N ALA A 47 2.94 -2.52 0.96
CA ALA A 47 4.19 -3.25 0.80
C ALA A 47 4.37 -3.77 -0.64
N PHE A 48 3.29 -4.26 -1.26
CA PHE A 48 3.31 -4.70 -2.66
C PHE A 48 3.67 -3.57 -3.62
N ALA A 49 3.05 -2.40 -3.49
CA ALA A 49 3.37 -1.24 -4.33
C ALA A 49 4.82 -0.78 -4.16
N ILE A 50 5.29 -0.62 -2.91
CA ILE A 50 6.66 -0.15 -2.61
C ILE A 50 7.73 -1.15 -3.08
N CYS A 51 7.45 -2.45 -2.99
CA CYS A 51 8.40 -3.47 -3.46
C CYS A 51 8.44 -3.61 -4.98
N GLY A 52 7.60 -2.86 -5.71
CA GLY A 52 7.49 -2.93 -7.17
C GLY A 52 6.71 -4.16 -7.63
N GLY A 53 5.72 -4.61 -6.86
CA GLY A 53 4.85 -5.72 -7.23
C GLY A 53 5.51 -7.10 -7.10
N ASP A 54 5.28 -7.97 -8.10
CA ASP A 54 5.79 -9.36 -8.12
C ASP A 54 7.12 -9.49 -8.88
N LEU A 55 8.02 -8.51 -8.72
CA LEU A 55 9.37 -8.60 -9.27
C LEU A 55 10.20 -9.61 -8.48
N SER A 56 10.82 -10.56 -9.17
CA SER A 56 11.60 -11.62 -8.53
C SER A 56 12.90 -11.11 -7.89
N MET A 57 13.49 -10.05 -8.45
CA MET A 57 14.77 -9.48 -8.01
C MET A 57 14.73 -7.95 -7.96
N PRO A 58 15.65 -7.31 -7.21
CA PRO A 58 15.77 -5.86 -7.22
C PRO A 58 16.00 -5.33 -8.63
N THR A 59 15.13 -4.43 -9.08
CA THR A 59 15.09 -3.96 -10.47
C THR A 59 14.86 -2.46 -10.49
N LYS A 60 15.39 -1.77 -11.51
CA LYS A 60 15.05 -0.37 -11.76
C LYS A 60 13.77 -0.29 -12.59
N VAL A 61 12.79 0.46 -12.12
CA VAL A 61 11.50 0.63 -12.77
C VAL A 61 11.22 2.11 -13.05
N SER A 62 10.23 2.35 -13.90
CA SER A 62 9.72 3.70 -14.12
C SER A 62 8.83 4.17 -12.99
N GLU A 63 8.76 5.49 -12.83
CA GLU A 63 7.83 6.14 -11.92
C GLU A 63 6.39 5.79 -12.29
N GLN A 64 6.07 5.77 -13.59
CA GLN A 64 4.74 5.40 -14.06
C GLN A 64 4.34 3.98 -13.64
N TYR A 65 5.29 3.03 -13.67
CA TYR A 65 5.04 1.66 -13.20
C TYR A 65 4.62 1.63 -11.72
N LEU A 66 5.32 2.37 -10.86
CA LEU A 66 4.96 2.45 -9.44
C LEU A 66 3.62 3.17 -9.22
N LEU A 67 3.37 4.27 -9.94
CA LEU A 67 2.11 5.00 -9.86
C LEU A 67 0.92 4.14 -10.28
N ASP A 68 1.09 3.27 -11.27
CA ASP A 68 0.04 2.36 -11.72
C ASP A 68 -0.23 1.27 -10.67
N LEU A 69 0.82 0.70 -10.06
CA LEU A 69 0.68 -0.24 -8.93
C LEU A 69 -0.01 0.41 -7.72
N GLU A 70 0.38 1.64 -7.37
CA GLU A 70 -0.25 2.40 -6.28
C GLU A 70 -1.72 2.68 -6.59
N ARG A 71 -2.03 3.08 -7.82
CA ARG A 71 -3.41 3.34 -8.24
C ARG A 71 -4.27 2.09 -8.15
N GLU A 72 -3.77 0.95 -8.63
CA GLU A 72 -4.49 -0.32 -8.54
C GLU A 72 -4.73 -0.72 -7.08
N ALA A 73 -3.69 -0.66 -6.24
CA ALA A 73 -3.77 -0.98 -4.82
C ALA A 73 -4.77 -0.07 -4.09
N PHE A 74 -4.73 1.23 -4.37
CA PHE A 74 -5.63 2.21 -3.79
C PHE A 74 -7.08 1.97 -4.19
N LEU A 75 -7.35 1.82 -5.49
CA LEU A 75 -8.70 1.58 -6.00
C LEU A 75 -9.28 0.26 -5.46
N SER A 76 -8.45 -0.78 -5.37
CA SER A 76 -8.83 -2.05 -4.73
C SER A 76 -9.24 -1.85 -3.27
N LEU A 77 -8.51 -1.05 -2.50
CA LEU A 77 -8.83 -0.77 -1.10
C LEU A 77 -10.08 0.12 -0.94
N CYS A 78 -10.36 1.02 -1.88
CA CYS A 78 -11.59 1.81 -1.88
C CYS A 78 -12.85 0.94 -2.03
N GLY A 79 -12.74 -0.22 -2.69
CA GLY A 79 -13.83 -1.18 -2.80
C GLY A 79 -14.13 -1.97 -1.52
N GLU A 80 -13.25 -1.90 -0.51
CA GLU A 80 -13.43 -2.65 0.73
C GLU A 80 -14.51 -2.05 1.63
N LYS A 81 -15.41 -2.91 2.13
CA LYS A 81 -16.52 -2.48 3.01
C LYS A 81 -16.02 -1.72 4.25
N LYS A 82 -14.96 -2.20 4.89
CA LYS A 82 -14.36 -1.55 6.07
C LYS A 82 -13.78 -0.16 5.73
N THR A 83 -13.24 0.02 4.52
CA THR A 83 -12.77 1.34 4.05
C THR A 83 -13.93 2.30 3.87
N LEU A 84 -15.03 1.85 3.26
CA LEU A 84 -16.25 2.65 3.11
C LEU A 84 -16.84 3.05 4.47
N GLU A 85 -16.89 2.11 5.43
CA GLU A 85 -17.32 2.38 6.80
C GLU A 85 -16.43 3.43 7.49
N ARG A 86 -15.11 3.35 7.32
CA ARG A 86 -14.15 4.33 7.86
C ARG A 86 -14.38 5.72 7.26
N ILE A 87 -14.58 5.81 5.95
CA ILE A 87 -14.87 7.07 5.24
C ILE A 87 -16.19 7.65 5.75
N GLN A 88 -17.26 6.84 5.79
CA GLN A 88 -18.57 7.28 6.26
C GLN A 88 -18.51 7.78 7.70
N HIS A 89 -17.85 7.03 8.59
CA HIS A 89 -17.71 7.43 9.99
C HIS A 89 -16.94 8.73 10.11
N MET A 90 -15.82 8.88 9.40
CA MET A 90 -15.01 10.10 9.42
C MET A 90 -15.80 11.32 8.95
N LEU A 91 -16.62 11.18 7.90
CA LEU A 91 -17.48 12.24 7.39
C LEU A 91 -18.60 12.63 8.38
N GLN A 92 -19.12 11.66 9.15
CA GLN A 92 -20.21 11.89 10.09
C GLN A 92 -19.75 12.42 11.45
N THR A 93 -18.65 11.89 11.99
CA THR A 93 -18.22 12.14 13.37
C THR A 93 -16.98 13.02 13.46
N GLY A 94 -16.27 13.23 12.35
CA GLY A 94 -14.97 13.88 12.32
C GLY A 94 -13.85 13.08 13.01
N LYS A 95 -14.11 11.86 13.46
CA LYS A 95 -13.16 11.01 14.19
C LYS A 95 -12.78 9.78 13.36
N PRO A 96 -11.55 9.26 13.49
CA PRO A 96 -11.16 8.04 12.81
C PRO A 96 -11.87 6.81 13.40
N LEU A 97 -12.42 5.97 12.53
CA LEU A 97 -12.87 4.63 12.89
C LEU A 97 -11.72 3.64 12.73
N ARG A 98 -11.56 2.73 13.69
CA ARG A 98 -10.57 1.65 13.66
C ARG A 98 -11.29 0.31 13.78
N ASN A 99 -11.36 -0.43 12.67
CA ASN A 99 -12.09 -1.70 12.49
C ASN A 99 -11.26 -2.73 11.71
#